data_AF-A0A1E7GHP1-F1
#
_entry.id   AF-A0A1E7GHP1-F1
#
_cell.length_a   1.000
_cell.length_b   1.000
_cell.length_c   1.000
_cell.angle_alpha   90.00
_cell.angle_beta   90.00
_cell.angle_gamma   90.00
#
_symmetry.space_group_name_H-M   'P 1'
#
loop_
_entity.id
_entity.type
_entity.pdbx_description
1 polymer ?
#
loop_
_entity_poly.entity_id
_entity_poly.type
_entity_poly.pdbx_seq_one_letter_code
_entity_poly.pdbx_strand_id
1 'polypeptide(L)'
;MELASMNMTDPKGHTHHVMASFMKDNEKISQAVGKIKLISPSGKEQIATLKDFGSGMFAANFTIDEKGKWGVICLFKDGGGKHTAKFWYPHDAA
;
A
#
# COMPACT_ATOMS: atom_id res chain seq x y z
N MET A 1 -6.45 -1.58 -6.38
CA MET A 1 -7.78 -1.79 -6.97
C MET A 1 -8.68 -0.65 -6.57
N GLU A 2 -9.63 -0.25 -7.41
CA GLU A 2 -10.61 0.76 -7.03
C GLU A 2 -11.62 0.17 -6.03
N LEU A 3 -11.95 0.93 -4.99
CA LEU A 3 -12.94 0.53 -3.99
C LEU A 3 -14.33 0.39 -4.62
N ALA A 4 -14.67 1.24 -5.59
CA ALA A 4 -15.93 1.18 -6.33
C ALA A 4 -16.10 -0.16 -7.06
N SER A 5 -15.05 -0.69 -7.69
CA SER A 5 -15.09 -2.01 -8.35
C SER A 5 -15.28 -3.17 -7.36
N MET A 6 -15.04 -2.94 -6.07
CA MET A 6 -15.23 -3.91 -4.99
C MET A 6 -16.56 -3.71 -4.24
N ASN A 7 -17.44 -2.81 -4.69
CA ASN A 7 -18.64 -2.35 -3.94
C ASN A 7 -18.31 -1.89 -2.51
N MET A 8 -17.12 -1.33 -2.31
CA MET A 8 -16.68 -0.81 -1.03
C MET A 8 -16.73 0.72 -1.05
N THR A 9 -17.13 1.30 0.07
CA THR A 9 -17.05 2.75 0.31
C THR A 9 -16.15 3.01 1.50
N ASP A 10 -15.32 4.05 1.40
CA ASP A 10 -14.49 4.50 2.50
C ASP A 10 -15.03 5.85 3.01
N PRO A 11 -15.33 5.99 4.31
CA PRO A 11 -15.92 7.22 4.86
C PRO A 11 -14.97 8.43 4.78
N LYS A 12 -13.68 8.23 4.51
CA LYS A 12 -12.70 9.29 4.27
C LYS A 12 -12.54 9.64 2.79
N GLY A 13 -13.31 9.01 1.90
CA GLY A 13 -13.28 9.29 0.46
C GLY A 13 -12.07 8.72 -0.27
N HIS A 14 -11.39 7.72 0.32
CA HIS A 14 -10.35 6.99 -0.41
C HIS A 14 -10.95 6.27 -1.62
N THR A 15 -10.17 6.21 -2.71
CA THR A 15 -10.64 5.65 -4.00
C THR A 15 -10.09 4.27 -4.27
N HIS A 16 -8.95 3.92 -3.67
CA HIS A 16 -8.23 2.69 -3.97
C HIS A 16 -7.93 1.87 -2.71
N HIS A 17 -8.14 0.56 -2.82
CA HIS A 17 -7.64 -0.44 -1.91
C HIS A 17 -6.25 -0.89 -2.37
N VAL A 18 -5.22 -0.59 -1.58
CA VAL A 18 -3.84 -0.99 -1.83
C VAL A 18 -3.52 -2.20 -0.96
N MET A 19 -3.35 -3.35 -1.60
CA MET A 19 -2.86 -4.57 -0.96
C MET A 19 -1.35 -4.71 -1.11
N ALA A 20 -0.70 -5.18 -0.06
CA ALA A 20 0.71 -5.49 0.00
C ALA A 20 0.90 -6.89 0.59
N SER A 21 1.79 -7.65 -0.03
CA SER A 21 2.38 -8.87 0.51
C SER A 21 3.89 -8.68 0.57
N PHE A 22 4.50 -9.16 1.65
CA PHE A 22 5.94 -9.08 1.83
C PHE A 22 6.53 -10.47 1.72
N MET A 23 7.65 -10.58 0.98
CA MET A 23 8.40 -11.82 0.83
C MET A 23 9.85 -11.58 1.20
N LYS A 24 10.47 -12.56 1.86
CA LYS A 24 11.89 -12.60 2.19
C LYS A 24 12.39 -14.00 1.90
N ASP A 25 13.48 -14.13 1.13
CA ASP A 25 14.08 -15.42 0.80
C ASP A 25 13.06 -16.44 0.22
N ASN A 26 12.18 -15.95 -0.67
CA ASN A 26 11.06 -16.71 -1.26
C ASN A 26 9.96 -17.17 -0.28
N GLU A 27 10.03 -16.79 1.00
CA GLU A 27 9.00 -17.05 2.00
C GLU A 27 8.11 -15.82 2.23
N LYS A 28 6.80 -16.05 2.38
CA LYS A 28 5.83 -14.99 2.66
C LYS A 28 5.87 -14.62 4.14
N ILE A 29 6.01 -13.32 4.41
CA ILE A 29 5.93 -12.79 5.77
C ILE A 29 4.45 -12.74 6.16
N SER A 30 4.04 -13.64 7.06
CA SER A 30 2.65 -13.78 7.52
C SER A 30 2.27 -12.81 8.63
N GLN A 31 3.26 -12.33 9.41
CA GLN A 31 3.08 -11.42 10.53
C GLN A 31 4.01 -10.23 10.38
N ALA A 32 3.44 -9.08 10.05
CA ALA A 32 4.17 -7.83 9.94
C ALA A 32 3.31 -6.67 10.42
N VAL A 33 3.93 -5.70 11.08
CA VAL A 33 3.31 -4.39 11.34
C VAL A 33 3.92 -3.41 10.37
N GLY A 34 3.11 -2.86 9.46
CA GLY A 34 3.60 -2.00 8.40
C GLY A 34 2.79 -0.74 8.19
N LYS A 35 3.40 0.21 7.48
CA LYS A 35 2.75 1.38 6.92
C LYS A 35 3.28 1.63 5.51
N ILE A 36 2.44 2.20 4.67
CA ILE A 36 2.80 2.65 3.33
C ILE A 36 2.72 4.17 3.29
N LYS A 37 3.75 4.78 2.71
CA LYS A 37 3.74 6.18 2.28
C LYS A 37 3.65 6.22 0.76
N LEU A 38 2.62 6.88 0.25
CA LEU A 38 2.47 7.19 -1.17
C LEU A 38 2.85 8.66 -1.40
N ILE A 39 3.54 8.91 -2.51
CA ILE A 39 3.92 10.25 -2.98
C ILE A 39 3.37 10.39 -4.39
N SER A 40 2.45 11.33 -4.61
CA SER A 40 1.84 11.57 -5.91
C SER A 40 2.85 12.16 -6.90
N PRO A 41 2.55 12.16 -8.21
CA PRO A 41 3.35 12.84 -9.23
C PRO A 41 3.59 14.32 -8.92
N SER A 42 2.61 15.02 -8.34
CA SER A 42 2.75 16.40 -7.87
C SER A 42 3.48 16.56 -6.53
N GLY A 43 3.84 15.45 -5.87
CA GLY A 43 4.59 15.42 -4.60
C GLY A 43 3.72 15.37 -3.34
N LYS A 44 2.40 15.25 -3.44
CA LYS A 44 1.51 15.11 -2.28
C LYS A 44 1.76 13.79 -1.57
N GLU A 45 1.77 13.81 -0.24
CA GLU A 45 2.07 12.63 0.56
C GLU A 45 0.82 12.08 1.25
N GLN A 46 0.67 10.75 1.26
CA GLN A 46 -0.34 10.04 2.03
C GLN A 46 0.34 8.92 2.81
N ILE A 47 -0.01 8.76 4.09
CA ILE A 47 0.55 7.69 4.94
C ILE A 47 -0.62 6.92 5.55
N ALA A 48 -0.60 5.61 5.41
CA ALA A 48 -1.56 4.73 6.07
C ALA A 48 -0.89 3.52 6.69
N THR A 49 -1.35 3.15 7.89
CA THR A 49 -0.98 1.90 8.54
C THR A 49 -1.69 0.75 7.86
N LEU A 50 -0.95 -0.30 7.57
CA LEU A 50 -1.48 -1.51 6.99
C LEU A 50 -2.26 -2.30 8.04
N LYS A 51 -3.47 -2.71 7.68
CA LYS A 51 -4.25 -3.68 8.43
C LYS A 51 -3.95 -5.07 7.91
N ASP A 52 -3.85 -6.03 8.82
CA ASP A 52 -3.68 -7.44 8.49
C ASP A 52 -5.05 -8.06 8.20
N PHE A 53 -5.20 -8.64 7.01
CA PHE A 53 -6.39 -9.37 6.57
C PHE A 53 -6.21 -10.90 6.63
N GLY A 54 -5.11 -11.37 7.22
CA GLY A 54 -4.75 -12.77 7.35
C GLY A 54 -3.83 -13.25 6.24
N SER A 55 -3.17 -14.37 6.49
CA SER A 55 -2.32 -15.08 5.53
C SER A 55 -1.24 -14.20 4.87
N GLY A 56 -0.71 -13.18 5.58
CA GLY A 56 0.30 -12.25 5.06
C GLY A 56 -0.23 -11.29 3.99
N MET A 57 -1.53 -11.03 3.96
CA MET A 57 -2.15 -10.00 3.13
C MET A 57 -2.45 -8.78 3.97
N PHE A 58 -1.78 -7.68 3.63
CA PHE A 58 -1.91 -6.43 4.33
C PHE A 58 -2.53 -5.39 3.42
N ALA A 59 -3.39 -4.52 3.95
CA ALA A 59 -3.98 -3.49 3.11
C ALA A 59 -4.26 -2.18 3.83
N ALA A 60 -4.29 -1.11 3.05
CA ALA A 60 -4.77 0.20 3.45
C ALA A 60 -5.44 0.90 2.27
N ASN A 61 -6.34 1.82 2.59
CA ASN A 61 -7.04 2.61 1.59
C ASN A 61 -6.28 3.92 1.35
N PHE A 62 -6.24 4.32 0.08
CA PHE A 62 -5.57 5.55 -0.37
C PHE A 62 -6.42 6.25 -1.42
N THR A 63 -6.14 7.54 -1.61
CA THR A 63 -6.68 8.31 -2.72
C THR A 63 -5.65 8.32 -3.84
N ILE A 64 -6.00 7.79 -5.00
CA ILE A 64 -5.20 7.91 -6.23
C ILE A 64 -6.03 8.72 -7.21
N ASP A 65 -5.64 9.98 -7.40
CA ASP A 65 -6.35 11.03 -8.13
C ASP A 65 -5.51 11.66 -9.26
N GLU A 66 -4.27 11.21 -9.42
CA GLU A 66 -3.30 11.73 -10.39
C GLU A 66 -2.74 10.59 -11.25
N LYS A 67 -2.68 10.82 -12.57
CA LYS A 67 -1.98 9.94 -13.50
C LYS A 67 -0.46 10.18 -13.43
N GLY A 68 0.32 9.13 -13.66
CA GLY A 68 1.77 9.19 -13.76
C GLY A 68 2.49 8.38 -12.68
N LYS A 69 3.72 8.79 -12.38
CA LYS A 69 4.65 8.03 -11.53
C LYS A 69 4.47 8.36 -10.04
N TRP A 70 4.03 7.36 -9.27
CA TRP A 70 3.85 7.46 -7.82
C TRP A 70 5.04 6.86 -7.07
N GLY A 71 5.52 7.54 -6.04
CA GLY A 71 6.51 6.99 -5.11
C GLY A 71 5.84 6.12 -4.05
N VAL A 72 6.29 4.88 -3.89
CA VAL A 72 5.77 3.95 -2.88
C VAL A 72 6.89 3.61 -1.91
N ILE A 73 6.65 3.84 -0.62
CA ILE A 73 7.59 3.51 0.47
C ILE A 73 6.85 2.64 1.48
N CYS A 74 7.25 1.37 1.59
CA CYS A 74 6.74 0.43 2.57
C CYS A 74 7.73 0.33 3.73
N LEU A 75 7.25 0.63 4.94
CA LEU A 75 8.00 0.43 6.19
C LEU A 75 7.28 -0.66 6.97
N PHE A 76 7.96 -1.76 7.26
CA PHE A 76 7.36 -2.87 8.01
C PHE A 76 8.33 -3.46 9.02
N LYS A 77 7.80 -4.09 10.07
CA LYS A 77 8.56 -4.80 11.09
C LYS A 77 8.06 -6.23 11.20
N ASP A 78 8.98 -7.18 11.21
CA ASP A 78 8.75 -8.59 11.52
C ASP A 78 9.61 -9.02 12.74
N GLY A 79 9.67 -10.33 13.02
CA GLY A 79 10.52 -10.88 14.08
C GLY A 79 12.02 -10.66 13.87
N GLY A 80 12.45 -10.44 12.62
CA GLY A 80 13.84 -10.16 12.25
C GLY A 80 14.23 -8.68 12.28
N GLY A 81 13.27 -7.77 12.47
CA GLY A 81 13.54 -6.34 12.64
C GLY A 81 12.73 -5.44 11.71
N LYS A 82 13.23 -4.21 11.51
CA LYS A 82 12.60 -3.21 10.65
C LYS A 82 13.16 -3.32 9.23
N HIS A 83 12.25 -3.24 8.26
CA HIS A 83 12.53 -3.35 6.83
C HIS A 83 11.95 -2.16 6.09
N THR A 84 12.57 -1.79 4.97
CA THR A 84 12.09 -0.74 4.08
C THR A 84 12.17 -1.19 2.64
N ALA A 85 11.07 -1.08 1.91
CA ALA A 85 11.04 -1.25 0.45
C ALA A 85 10.59 0.07 -0.19
N LYS A 86 11.24 0.48 -1.28
CA LYS A 86 10.91 1.70 -2.02
C LYS A 86 10.92 1.41 -3.51
N PHE A 87 9.88 1.85 -4.20
CA PHE A 87 9.80 1.71 -5.65
C PHE A 87 8.89 2.78 -6.24
N TRP A 88 8.97 2.91 -7.55
CA TRP A 88 8.08 3.75 -8.33
C TRP A 88 6.97 2.90 -8.93
N TYR A 89 5.74 3.36 -8.81
CA TYR A 89 4.57 2.71 -9.38
C TYR A 89 4.01 3.59 -10.51
N PRO A 90 4.01 3.12 -11.77
CA PRO A 90 3.33 3.82 -12.85
C PRO A 90 1.82 3.62 -12.67
N HIS A 91 1.09 4.72 -12.48
CA HIS A 91 -0.37 4.75 -12.52
C HIS A 91 -0.80 5.51 -13.77
N ASP A 92 -0.66 4.85 -14.90
CA ASP A 92 -1.22 5.31 -16.16
C ASP A 92 -2.55 4.58 -16.31
N ALA A 93 -3.67 5.26 -16.08
CA ALA A 93 -4.97 4.68 -16.38
C ALA A 93 -5.04 4.40 -17.89
N ALA A 94 -5.48 3.18 -18.22
CA ALA A 94 -5.91 2.77 -19.55
C ALA A 94 -6.85 3.80 -20.21
#